data_AF-A0A958XT14-F1
#
_entry.id   AF-A0A958XT14-F1
#
_cell.length_a   1.000
_cell.length_b   1.000
_cell.length_c   1.000
_cell.angle_alpha   90.00
_cell.angle_beta   90.00
_cell.angle_gamma   90.00
#
_symmetry.space_group_name_H-M   'P 1'
#
loop_
_entity.id
_entity.type
_entity.pdbx_description
1 polymer ?
#
loop_
_entity_poly.entity_id
_entity_poly.type
_entity_poly.pdbx_seq_one_letter_code
_entity_poly.pdbx_strand_id
1 'polypeptide(L)'
;MKPSRSPLFPVFLTVFLDMLGVGIIIPVLPALFISPETSILSTGTSEADRSILYGYLIAIYPFMQFFGAPALGALSDRFGRKPMLLLSLAGTFIGYILFAWAIVLKNL
;
A
#
# COMPACT_ATOMS: atom_id res chain seq x y z
N MET A 1 -8.17 34.89 21.95
CA MET A 1 -7.38 33.69 21.62
C MET A 1 -8.12 32.92 20.52
N LYS A 2 -7.55 32.81 19.32
CA LYS A 2 -8.18 32.11 18.18
C LYS A 2 -8.21 30.62 18.52
N PRO A 3 -9.36 29.91 18.49
CA PRO A 3 -9.37 28.48 18.78
C PRO A 3 -8.55 27.78 17.70
N SER A 4 -7.36 27.29 18.06
CA SER A 4 -6.56 26.43 17.21
C SER A 4 -7.33 25.12 17.08
N ARG A 5 -8.03 24.91 15.96
CA ARG A 5 -8.65 23.62 15.67
C ARG A 5 -7.55 22.57 15.69
N SER A 6 -7.65 21.58 16.58
CA SER A 6 -6.65 20.52 16.67
C SER A 6 -6.62 19.75 15.34
N PRO A 7 -5.44 19.38 14.82
CA PRO A 7 -5.32 18.62 13.57
C PRO A 7 -5.73 17.15 13.73
N LEU A 8 -6.40 16.79 14.83
CA LEU A 8 -6.72 15.42 15.19
C LEU A 8 -7.64 14.76 14.15
N PHE A 9 -8.66 15.48 13.68
CA PHE A 9 -9.63 14.94 12.72
C PHE A 9 -9.00 14.61 11.36
N PRO A 10 -8.22 15.52 10.71
CA PRO A 10 -7.50 15.17 9.49
C PRO A 10 -6.55 13.99 9.65
N VAL A 11 -5.77 13.94 10.74
CA VAL A 11 -4.83 12.85 11.00
C VAL A 11 -5.56 11.52 11.18
N PHE A 12 -6.64 11.52 11.96
CA PHE A 12 -7.50 10.36 12.16
C PHE A 12 -8.06 9.86 10.82
N LEU A 13 -8.60 10.76 9.99
CA LEU A 13 -9.14 10.40 8.69
C LEU A 13 -8.08 9.76 7.78
N THR A 14 -6.86 10.29 7.76
CA THR A 14 -5.77 9.67 7.00
C THR A 14 -5.39 8.29 7.49
N VAL A 15 -5.26 8.09 8.80
CA VAL A 15 -4.96 6.76 9.36
C VAL A 15 -6.10 5.79 9.11
N PHE A 16 -7.34 6.25 9.21
CA PHE A 16 -8.53 5.44 8.90
C PHE A 16 -8.54 4.97 7.44
N LEU A 17 -8.30 5.89 6.49
CA LEU A 17 -8.22 5.56 5.07
C LEU A 17 -7.06 4.60 4.77
N ASP A 18 -5.92 4.76 5.43
CA ASP A 18 -4.77 3.87 5.30
C ASP A 18 -5.10 2.43 5.79
N MET A 19 -5.72 2.31 6.96
CA MET A 19 -6.16 1.02 7.51
C MET A 19 -7.23 0.34 6.66
N LEU A 20 -8.15 1.11 6.06
CA LEU A 20 -9.12 0.57 5.09
C LEU A 20 -8.42 -0.02 3.87
N GLY A 21 -7.42 0.68 3.34
CA GLY A 21 -6.63 0.22 2.19
C GLY A 21 -5.94 -1.12 2.47
N VAL A 22 -5.23 -1.22 3.60
CA VAL A 22 -4.61 -2.48 4.04
C VAL A 22 -5.67 -3.58 4.22
N GLY A 23 -6.82 -3.25 4.83
CA GLY A 23 -7.92 -4.19 5.03
C GLY A 23 -8.49 -4.76 3.72
N ILE A 24 -8.52 -3.96 2.65
CA ILE A 24 -8.95 -4.40 1.31
C ILE A 24 -7.86 -5.24 0.64
N ILE A 25 -6.58 -4.87 0.78
CA ILE A 25 -5.47 -5.58 0.15
C ILE A 25 -5.35 -7.03 0.65
N ILE A 26 -5.56 -7.28 1.95
CA ILE A 26 -5.40 -8.60 2.59
C ILE A 26 -6.16 -9.73 1.86
N PRO A 27 -7.47 -9.61 1.55
CA PRO A 27 -8.19 -10.63 0.79
C PRO A 27 -7.96 -10.55 -0.73
N VAL A 28 -7.63 -9.37 -1.27
CA VAL A 28 -7.49 -9.15 -2.72
C VAL A 28 -6.21 -9.81 -3.27
N LEU A 29 -5.07 -9.66 -2.59
CA LEU A 29 -3.82 -10.25 -3.07
C LEU A 29 -3.84 -11.78 -3.19
N PRO A 30 -4.29 -12.57 -2.18
CA PRO A 30 -4.36 -14.02 -2.32
C PRO A 30 -5.37 -14.45 -3.40
N ALA A 31 -6.47 -13.72 -3.58
CA ALA A 31 -7.42 -13.99 -4.65
C ALA A 31 -6.82 -13.77 -6.06
N LEU A 32 -5.86 -12.87 -6.20
CA LEU A 32 -5.19 -12.60 -7.49
C LEU A 32 -4.07 -13.62 -7.80
N PHE A 33 -3.35 -14.09 -6.79
CA PHE A 33 -2.16 -14.95 -6.98
C PHE A 33 -2.44 -16.43 -6.77
N ILE A 34 -3.27 -16.80 -5.77
CA ILE A 34 -3.46 -18.18 -5.34
C ILE A 34 -4.72 -18.80 -5.97
N SER A 35 -5.81 -18.04 -6.10
CA SER A 35 -7.07 -18.59 -6.64
C SER A 35 -6.97 -18.89 -8.14
N PRO A 36 -7.19 -20.14 -8.59
CA PRO A 36 -7.02 -20.52 -10.00
C PRO A 36 -7.98 -19.82 -10.97
N GLU A 37 -9.18 -19.46 -10.51
CA GLU A 37 -10.24 -18.86 -11.35
C GLU A 37 -10.04 -17.35 -11.59
N THR A 38 -9.42 -16.65 -10.65
CA THR A 38 -9.17 -15.20 -10.68
C THR A 38 -7.69 -14.86 -10.82
N SER A 39 -6.88 -15.89 -11.07
CA SER A 39 -5.48 -15.85 -11.42
C SER A 39 -5.18 -14.83 -12.50
N ILE A 40 -4.42 -13.80 -12.16
CA ILE A 40 -3.75 -12.93 -13.15
C ILE A 40 -2.55 -13.64 -13.80
N LEU A 41 -1.99 -14.64 -13.13
CA LEU A 41 -0.87 -15.44 -13.62
C LEU A 41 -1.30 -16.41 -14.72
N SER A 42 -0.39 -16.71 -15.64
CA SER A 42 -0.64 -17.64 -16.74
C SER A 42 -1.06 -19.03 -16.24
N THR A 43 -1.95 -19.70 -16.97
CA THR A 43 -2.49 -21.03 -16.63
C THR A 43 -1.45 -22.15 -16.57
N GLY A 44 -0.19 -21.88 -16.96
CA GLY A 44 0.93 -22.82 -16.88
C GLY A 44 1.81 -22.68 -15.63
N THR A 45 1.50 -21.74 -14.73
CA THR A 45 2.31 -21.48 -13.53
C THR A 45 1.99 -22.50 -12.44
N SER A 46 3.00 -23.21 -11.92
CA SER A 46 2.85 -24.20 -10.84
C SER A 46 2.37 -23.54 -9.54
N GLU A 47 1.56 -24.24 -8.75
CA GLU A 47 1.13 -23.83 -7.40
C GLU A 47 2.32 -23.39 -6.51
N ALA A 48 3.46 -24.05 -6.66
CA ALA A 48 4.68 -23.72 -5.93
C ALA A 48 5.23 -22.34 -6.32
N ASP A 49 5.29 -22.03 -7.61
CA ASP A 49 5.81 -20.75 -8.11
C ASP A 49 4.90 -19.59 -7.72
N ARG A 50 3.57 -19.81 -7.76
CA ARG A 50 2.57 -18.83 -7.33
C ARG A 50 2.72 -18.47 -5.85
N SER A 51 2.95 -19.48 -5.02
CA SER A 51 3.17 -19.32 -3.57
C SER A 51 4.47 -18.57 -3.27
N ILE A 52 5.55 -18.87 -4.01
CA ILE A 52 6.84 -18.18 -3.89
C ILE A 52 6.69 -16.71 -4.27
N LEU A 53 6.05 -16.41 -5.41
CA LEU A 53 5.85 -15.05 -5.89
C LEU A 53 4.97 -14.23 -4.93
N TYR A 54 3.89 -14.82 -4.44
CA TYR A 54 3.05 -14.23 -3.39
C TYR A 54 3.84 -13.96 -2.10
N GLY A 55 4.70 -14.90 -1.70
CA GLY A 55 5.61 -14.74 -0.55
C GLY A 55 6.54 -13.54 -0.71
N TYR A 56 7.17 -13.38 -1.88
CA TYR A 56 7.99 -12.20 -2.17
C TYR A 56 7.20 -10.90 -2.13
N LEU A 57 5.98 -10.91 -2.67
CA LEU A 57 5.11 -9.74 -2.71
C LEU A 57 4.63 -9.31 -1.31
N ILE A 58 4.37 -10.25 -0.41
CA ILE A 58 4.10 -9.89 0.99
C ILE A 58 5.38 -9.43 1.70
N ALA A 59 6.51 -10.09 1.45
CA ALA A 59 7.77 -9.78 2.14
C ALA A 59 8.35 -8.41 1.78
N ILE A 60 8.14 -7.94 0.55
CA ILE A 60 8.65 -6.64 0.09
C ILE A 60 8.05 -5.48 0.90
N TYR A 61 6.78 -5.59 1.33
CA TYR A 61 6.09 -4.53 2.06
C TYR A 61 6.75 -4.19 3.42
N PRO A 62 6.89 -5.12 4.39
CA PRO A 62 7.57 -4.85 5.65
C PRO A 62 9.06 -4.58 5.46
N PHE A 63 9.70 -5.17 4.43
CA PHE A 63 11.09 -4.87 4.09
C PHE A 63 11.28 -3.41 3.68
N MET A 64 10.43 -2.88 2.79
CA MET A 64 10.42 -1.46 2.43
C MET A 64 10.00 -0.58 3.60
N GLN A 65 9.03 -1.01 4.42
CA GLN A 65 8.60 -0.27 5.61
C GLN A 65 9.71 -0.10 6.64
N PHE A 66 10.57 -1.12 6.81
CA PHE A 66 11.70 -1.08 7.74
C PHE A 66 12.68 0.06 7.43
N PHE A 67 12.98 0.30 6.15
CA PHE A 67 13.86 1.42 5.73
C PHE A 67 13.09 2.72 5.50
N GLY A 68 11.90 2.62 4.92
CA GLY A 68 11.07 3.76 4.54
C GLY A 68 10.50 4.51 5.75
N ALA A 69 10.06 3.82 6.80
CA ALA A 69 9.47 4.48 7.96
C ALA A 69 10.48 5.38 8.70
N PRO A 70 11.73 4.95 9.01
CA PRO A 70 12.74 5.84 9.58
C PRO A 70 13.14 6.97 8.62
N ALA A 71 13.32 6.68 7.33
CA ALA A 71 13.73 7.68 6.35
C ALA A 71 12.68 8.79 6.17
N LEU A 72 11.41 8.40 5.99
CA LEU A 72 10.30 9.35 5.89
C LEU A 72 10.05 10.05 7.23
N GLY A 73 10.27 9.39 8.37
CA GLY A 73 10.20 10.00 9.69
C GLY A 73 11.23 11.13 9.86
N ALA A 74 12.50 10.86 9.60
CA ALA A 74 13.57 11.86 9.69
C ALA A 74 13.37 13.02 8.71
N LEU A 75 12.89 12.73 7.49
CA LEU A 75 12.60 13.76 6.50
C LEU A 75 11.35 14.59 6.91
N SER A 76 10.35 13.97 7.53
CA SER A 76 9.19 14.65 8.13
C SER A 76 9.59 15.63 9.24
N ASP A 77 10.55 15.25 10.08
CA ASP A 77 11.05 16.10 11.15
C ASP A 77 11.81 17.33 10.62
N ARG A 78 12.47 17.21 9.46
CA ARG A 78 13.22 18.32 8.83
C ARG A 78 12.36 19.26 7.99
N PHE A 79 11.43 18.72 7.20
CA PHE A 79 10.60 19.48 6.26
C PHE A 79 9.21 19.84 6.80
N GLY A 80 8.86 19.32 7.99
CA GLY A 80 7.58 19.49 8.64
C GLY A 80 6.60 18.37 8.32
N ARG A 81 5.75 18.04 9.31
CA ARG A 81 4.86 16.87 9.26
C ARG A 81 3.77 16.94 8.19
N LYS A 82 3.18 18.11 7.97
CA LYS A 82 2.06 18.31 7.03
C LYS A 82 2.45 18.08 5.56
N PRO A 83 3.49 18.72 4.99
CA PRO A 83 3.88 18.47 3.61
C PRO A 83 4.31 17.03 3.38
N MET A 84 4.98 16.43 4.37
CA MET A 84 5.41 15.05 4.28
C MET A 84 4.24 14.06 4.25
N LEU A 85 3.23 14.26 5.09
CA LEU A 85 2.02 13.46 5.12
C LEU A 85 1.24 13.55 3.79
N LEU A 86 1.18 14.73 3.18
CA LEU A 86 0.58 14.90 1.85
C LEU A 86 1.38 14.20 0.75
N LEU A 87 2.71 14.25 0.81
CA LEU A 87 3.58 13.55 -0.14
C LEU A 87 3.38 12.03 -0.05
N SER A 88 3.34 11.47 1.16
CA SER A 88 3.06 10.05 1.38
C SER A 88 1.68 9.68 0.83
N LEU A 89 0.65 10.49 1.11
CA LEU A 89 -0.70 10.23 0.63
C LEU A 89 -0.80 10.27 -0.90
N ALA A 90 -0.11 11.22 -1.55
CA ALA A 90 -0.02 11.29 -3.00
C ALA A 90 0.70 10.07 -3.59
N GLY A 91 1.79 9.62 -2.97
CA GLY A 91 2.50 8.40 -3.36
C GLY A 91 1.61 7.16 -3.26
N THR A 92 0.89 7.01 -2.15
CA THR A 92 -0.07 5.92 -1.95
C THR A 92 -1.19 5.95 -2.98
N PHE A 93 -1.73 7.14 -3.29
CA PHE A 93 -2.77 7.31 -4.31
C PHE A 93 -2.29 6.87 -5.71
N ILE A 94 -1.09 7.29 -6.11
CA ILE A 94 -0.47 6.87 -7.37
C ILE A 94 -0.24 5.36 -7.37
N GLY A 95 0.23 4.78 -6.26
CA GLY A 95 0.40 3.33 -6.10
C GLY A 95 -0.90 2.55 -6.32
N TYR A 96 -2.02 3.00 -5.75
CA TYR A 96 -3.32 2.38 -5.96
C TYR A 96 -3.81 2.50 -7.41
N ILE A 97 -3.57 3.63 -8.08
CA ILE A 97 -3.88 3.78 -9.51
C ILE A 97 -3.09 2.77 -10.34
N LEU A 98 -1.78 2.64 -10.09
CA LEU A 98 -0.93 1.68 -10.80
C LEU A 98 -1.38 0.24 -10.55
N PHE A 99 -1.73 -0.10 -9.30
CA PHE A 99 -2.25 -1.42 -8.95
C PHE A 99 -3.57 -1.72 -9.67
N ALA A 100 -4.52 -0.78 -9.65
CA ALA A 100 -5.80 -0.93 -10.36
C ALA A 100 -5.59 -1.06 -11.87
N TRP A 101 -4.68 -0.26 -12.45
CA TRP A 101 -4.35 -0.32 -13.87
C TRP A 101 -3.76 -1.68 -14.26
N ALA A 102 -2.86 -2.23 -13.44
CA ALA A 102 -2.25 -3.54 -13.67
C ALA A 102 -3.30 -4.67 -13.67
N ILE A 103 -4.26 -4.61 -12.74
CA ILE A 103 -5.39 -5.56 -12.69
C ILE A 103 -6.26 -5.44 -13.95
N VAL A 104 -6.60 -4.22 -14.37
CA VAL A 104 -7.44 -3.99 -15.57
C VAL A 104 -6.78 -4.53 -16.83
N LEU A 105 -5.47 -4.36 -16.97
CA LEU A 105 -4.71 -4.87 -18.11
C LEU A 105 -4.48 -6.39 -18.07
N LYS A 106 -4.83 -7.09 -16.98
CA LYS A 106 -4.50 -8.51 -16.74
C LYS A 106 -3.01 -8.80 -16.93
N ASN A 107 -2.13 -7.86 -16.59
CA ASN A 107 -0.72 -7.89 -16.99
C ASN A 107 0.22 -7.92 -15.78
N LEU A 108 0.03 -8.91 -14.91
CA LEU A 108 0.89 -9.19 -13.76
C LEU A 108 1.38 -10.64 -13.81
#